data_AF-A0A1E7ESY5-F1
#
_entry.id   AF-A0A1E7ESY5-F1
#
_cell.length_a   1.000
_cell.length_b   1.000
_cell.length_c   1.000
_cell.angle_alpha   90.00
_cell.angle_beta   90.00
_cell.angle_gamma   90.00
#
_symmetry.space_group_name_H-M   'P 1'
#
loop_
_entity.id
_entity.type
_entity.pdbx_description
1 polymer ?
#
loop_
_entity_poly.entity_id
_entity_poly.type
_entity_poly.pdbx_seq_one_letter_code
_entity_poly.pdbx_strand_id
1 'polypeptide(L)'
;MIDAADNTISGLDDGPSYNPRERCCAWCYGPALKKCPNCPRPFCSRECQIQDWKKTGGSHKMWCGKSGEKCVDYEIRDAGSEKGLGLFAMRDFSRGEKILVERAVITRRPIGPPIQEAMEDPNVAKAVMALAGVGLHEKFVTNCVALGGHEEADAGSGLFVHFSRVNHDCIGNSAHYYDPKIGLEILVASHDITAGLEITFSYVGGDDTEERAMKLSLRGFTCTCLACQTLDVASKLDRMIQLDRNIMVLGSNGHIDESLRAGKALLELYVEFQSSDMMYSRTYYDLFQLAITKRKTLKQGGFFIQKAYEHGLLFYGREENDSVRKYKKYVLNPSSHRNYRVID
;
A
#
# COMPACT_ATOMS: atom_id res chain seq x y z
N MET A 1 -29.90 -26.90 9.88
CA MET A 1 -30.15 -26.11 11.10
C MET A 1 -28.81 -25.93 11.79
N ILE A 2 -28.15 -24.82 11.49
CA ILE A 2 -26.97 -24.34 12.21
C ILE A 2 -27.41 -22.95 12.64
N ASP A 3 -27.47 -22.73 13.94
CA ASP A 3 -28.03 -21.53 14.54
C ASP A 3 -27.34 -20.28 14.00
N ALA A 4 -28.15 -19.38 13.45
CA ALA A 4 -27.80 -18.00 13.22
C ALA A 4 -27.70 -17.33 14.60
N ALA A 5 -26.50 -17.31 15.18
CA ALA A 5 -26.21 -16.45 16.32
C ALA A 5 -26.28 -14.99 15.84
N ASP A 6 -27.44 -14.40 16.10
CA ASP A 6 -27.75 -12.98 16.03
C ASP A 6 -26.79 -12.20 16.96
N ASN A 7 -25.61 -11.86 16.45
CA ASN A 7 -24.72 -10.87 17.06
C ASN A 7 -25.15 -9.47 16.64
N THR A 8 -26.40 -9.12 16.96
CA THR A 8 -26.78 -7.72 17.11
C THR A 8 -25.99 -7.17 18.30
N ILE A 9 -25.00 -6.33 18.00
CA ILE A 9 -24.37 -5.47 19.01
C ILE A 9 -25.45 -4.47 19.45
N SER A 10 -26.26 -4.90 20.41
CA SER A 10 -27.22 -4.06 21.10
C SER A 10 -26.45 -3.08 21.99
N GLY A 11 -26.57 -1.78 21.71
CA GLY A 11 -25.99 -0.73 22.55
C GLY A 11 -25.10 0.31 21.86
N LEU A 12 -25.07 0.41 20.53
CA LEU A 12 -24.48 1.59 19.87
C LEU A 12 -25.48 2.76 19.94
N ASP A 13 -25.35 3.54 21.01
CA ASP A 13 -25.97 4.84 21.28
C ASP A 13 -26.25 5.70 20.02
N ASP A 14 -27.45 6.32 19.97
CA ASP A 14 -28.06 7.15 18.90
C ASP A 14 -27.27 8.43 18.53
N GLY A 15 -26.05 8.59 19.06
CA GLY A 15 -25.15 9.67 18.66
C GLY A 15 -24.83 9.65 17.16
N PRO A 16 -24.46 10.80 16.56
CA PRO A 16 -24.38 10.97 15.11
C PRO A 16 -23.56 9.85 14.46
N SER A 17 -24.11 9.29 13.37
CA SER A 17 -23.44 8.26 12.60
C SER A 17 -22.11 8.79 12.06
N TYR A 18 -21.09 7.94 12.02
CA TYR A 18 -19.82 8.31 11.40
C TYR A 18 -20.06 8.62 9.91
N ASN A 19 -19.77 9.86 9.50
CA ASN A 19 -19.81 10.26 8.10
C ASN A 19 -18.37 10.21 7.51
N PRO A 20 -18.06 9.27 6.60
CA PRO A 20 -16.71 9.15 6.03
C PRO A 20 -16.25 10.40 5.28
N ARG A 21 -17.19 11.20 4.77
CA ARG A 21 -16.93 12.43 3.99
C ARG A 21 -16.54 13.62 4.86
N GLU A 22 -16.84 13.55 6.16
CA GLU A 22 -16.55 14.62 7.10
C GLU A 22 -15.21 14.44 7.79
N ARG A 23 -14.64 15.57 8.22
CA ARG A 23 -13.41 15.60 8.99
C ARG A 23 -13.65 15.01 10.38
N CYS A 24 -12.81 14.09 10.80
CA CYS A 24 -12.94 13.38 12.07
C CYS A 24 -11.60 13.32 12.81
N CYS A 25 -11.63 12.98 14.09
CA CYS A 25 -10.46 12.75 14.92
C CYS A 25 -9.56 11.70 14.28
N ALA A 26 -8.26 11.99 14.16
CA ALA A 26 -7.32 11.07 13.52
C ALA A 26 -7.00 9.82 14.38
N TRP A 27 -7.40 9.81 15.64
CA TRP A 27 -7.25 8.67 16.53
C TRP A 27 -8.51 7.81 16.63
N CYS A 28 -9.65 8.41 17.00
CA CYS A 28 -10.88 7.66 17.28
C CYS A 28 -11.97 7.80 16.22
N TYR A 29 -11.79 8.63 15.19
CA TYR A 29 -12.81 8.89 14.15
C TYR A 29 -14.09 9.61 14.63
N GLY A 30 -14.14 10.07 15.89
CA GLY A 30 -15.22 10.94 16.38
C GLY A 30 -15.11 12.39 15.89
N PRO A 31 -16.09 13.27 16.17
CA PRO A 31 -16.03 14.68 15.80
C PRO A 31 -14.78 15.38 16.36
N ALA A 32 -14.05 16.09 15.50
CA ALA A 32 -12.83 16.79 15.91
C ALA A 32 -13.04 18.30 15.99
N LEU A 33 -12.57 18.89 17.09
CA LEU A 33 -12.68 20.33 17.37
C LEU A 33 -11.31 21.03 17.38
N LYS A 34 -10.24 20.26 17.59
CA LYS A 34 -8.87 20.77 17.73
C LYS A 34 -8.00 20.19 16.62
N LYS A 35 -6.83 20.79 16.42
CA LYS A 35 -5.78 20.27 15.52
C LYS A 35 -4.43 20.25 16.21
N CYS A 36 -3.49 19.49 15.65
CA CYS A 36 -2.09 19.58 15.99
C CYS A 36 -1.61 21.04 15.85
N PRO A 37 -0.76 21.56 16.75
CA PRO A 37 -0.19 22.90 16.60
C PRO A 37 0.66 23.07 15.33
N ASN A 38 1.26 21.99 14.83
CA ASN A 38 2.25 22.02 13.75
C ASN A 38 1.70 21.58 12.38
N CYS A 39 0.50 21.00 12.33
CA CYS A 39 -0.08 20.53 11.08
C CYS A 39 -1.61 20.46 11.16
N PRO A 40 -2.31 20.23 10.03
CA PRO A 40 -3.76 20.14 10.02
C PRO A 40 -4.36 18.91 10.73
N ARG A 41 -3.58 17.96 11.26
CA ARG A 41 -4.14 16.72 11.83
C ARG A 41 -5.16 16.98 12.96
N PRO A 42 -6.42 16.50 12.82
CA PRO A 42 -7.52 16.82 13.74
C PRO A 42 -7.64 15.87 14.94
N PHE A 43 -8.09 16.40 16.09
CA PHE A 43 -8.33 15.64 17.33
C PHE A 43 -9.59 16.10 18.07
N CYS A 44 -10.31 15.15 18.69
CA CYS A 44 -11.42 15.46 19.59
C CYS A 44 -10.94 15.88 20.99
N SER A 45 -9.81 15.32 21.46
CA SER A 45 -9.30 15.53 22.82
C SER A 45 -7.77 15.54 22.87
N ARG A 46 -7.21 15.96 24.03
CA ARG A 46 -5.76 15.93 24.25
C ARG A 46 -5.25 14.50 24.39
N GLU A 47 -6.05 13.61 24.94
CA GLU A 47 -5.76 12.19 25.10
C GLU A 47 -5.60 11.53 23.74
N CYS A 48 -6.54 11.75 22.80
CA CYS A 48 -6.43 11.27 21.42
C CYS A 48 -5.16 11.79 20.73
N GLN A 49 -4.85 13.08 20.92
CA GLN A 49 -3.60 13.66 20.39
C GLN A 49 -2.36 12.96 20.98
N ILE A 50 -2.35 12.68 22.28
CA ILE A 50 -1.23 12.00 22.94
C ILE A 50 -1.08 10.56 22.43
N GLN A 51 -2.18 9.83 22.23
CA GLN A 51 -2.12 8.46 21.72
C GLN A 51 -1.62 8.42 20.27
N ASP A 52 -2.12 9.30 19.43
CA ASP A 52 -1.69 9.42 18.04
C ASP A 52 -0.22 9.90 17.92
N TRP A 53 0.27 10.72 18.87
CA TRP A 53 1.67 11.18 18.89
C TRP A 53 2.69 10.08 19.22
N LYS A 54 2.33 9.10 20.06
CA LYS A 54 3.25 8.05 20.54
C LYS A 54 3.66 7.10 19.42
N LYS A 55 4.88 6.56 19.52
CA LYS A 55 5.40 5.52 18.61
C LYS A 55 4.57 4.23 18.64
N THR A 56 3.99 3.91 19.79
CA THR A 56 3.13 2.72 19.97
C THR A 56 1.67 2.98 19.57
N GLY A 57 1.35 4.19 19.10
CA GLY A 57 0.03 4.57 18.62
C GLY A 57 0.10 5.00 17.15
N GLY A 58 -0.36 6.21 16.84
CA GLY A 58 -0.40 6.71 15.46
C GLY A 58 0.95 7.14 14.89
N SER A 59 2.01 7.16 15.73
CA SER A 59 3.36 7.62 15.36
C SER A 59 3.37 9.00 14.67
N HIS A 60 2.39 9.86 14.97
CA HIS A 60 2.24 11.15 14.30
C HIS A 60 3.48 12.04 14.43
N LYS A 61 4.24 11.92 15.52
CA LYS A 61 5.54 12.62 15.67
C LYS A 61 6.48 12.42 14.47
N MET A 62 6.44 11.26 13.83
CA MET A 62 7.29 10.93 12.69
C MET A 62 6.83 11.59 11.38
N TRP A 63 5.51 11.80 11.26
CA TRP A 63 4.85 12.18 10.00
C TRP A 63 4.13 13.53 10.09
N CYS A 64 4.28 14.25 11.19
CA CYS A 64 3.67 15.55 11.41
C CYS A 64 4.08 16.53 10.32
N GLY A 65 3.11 16.98 9.52
CA GLY A 65 3.34 17.86 8.37
C GLY A 65 4.05 17.19 7.18
N LYS A 66 4.12 15.85 7.16
CA LYS A 66 4.80 15.05 6.12
C LYS A 66 3.89 14.00 5.47
N SER A 67 2.63 13.94 5.86
CA SER A 67 1.59 13.11 5.24
C SER A 67 0.36 13.97 4.95
N GLY A 68 -0.41 13.59 3.94
CA GLY A 68 -1.72 14.19 3.69
C GLY A 68 -2.71 13.94 4.82
N GLU A 69 -3.64 14.86 4.99
CA GLU A 69 -4.70 14.83 5.99
C GLU A 69 -6.09 14.89 5.33
N LYS A 70 -7.03 14.08 5.85
CA LYS A 70 -8.41 14.03 5.33
C LYS A 70 -9.10 15.40 5.45
N CYS A 71 -9.85 15.76 4.40
CA CYS A 71 -10.53 17.05 4.21
C CYS A 71 -9.57 18.26 4.19
N VAL A 72 -8.29 18.02 3.86
CA VAL A 72 -7.27 19.06 3.66
C VAL A 72 -6.50 18.76 2.38
N ASP A 73 -5.91 17.58 2.30
CA ASP A 73 -5.07 17.15 1.17
C ASP A 73 -5.77 16.10 0.29
N TYR A 74 -6.64 15.28 0.89
CA TYR A 74 -7.51 14.33 0.20
C TYR A 74 -8.89 14.31 0.85
N GLU A 75 -9.91 13.90 0.11
CA GLU A 75 -11.27 13.71 0.61
C GLU A 75 -11.79 12.31 0.29
N ILE A 76 -12.85 11.90 1.01
CA ILE A 76 -13.63 10.72 0.66
C ILE A 76 -14.96 11.22 0.12
N ARG A 77 -15.32 10.79 -1.09
CA ARG A 77 -16.60 11.16 -1.73
C ARG A 77 -17.12 10.02 -2.58
N ASP A 78 -18.31 10.22 -3.13
CA ASP A 78 -18.92 9.28 -4.07
C ASP A 78 -18.06 9.11 -5.33
N ALA A 79 -17.72 7.88 -5.68
CA ALA A 79 -17.01 7.50 -6.89
C ALA A 79 -17.95 6.91 -7.97
N GLY A 80 -19.27 6.94 -7.73
CA GLY A 80 -20.29 6.40 -8.61
C GLY A 80 -20.92 5.12 -8.06
N SER A 81 -22.10 4.78 -8.59
CA SER A 81 -22.96 3.70 -8.07
C SER A 81 -22.29 2.33 -8.02
N GLU A 82 -21.32 2.05 -8.90
CA GLU A 82 -20.61 0.76 -8.95
C GLU A 82 -19.33 0.73 -8.12
N LYS A 83 -18.77 1.91 -7.77
CA LYS A 83 -17.51 2.03 -7.01
C LYS A 83 -17.73 2.38 -5.54
N GLY A 84 -18.90 2.91 -5.19
CA GLY A 84 -19.18 3.36 -3.83
C GLY A 84 -18.38 4.61 -3.47
N LEU A 85 -17.70 4.60 -2.31
CA LEU A 85 -16.88 5.72 -1.87
C LEU A 85 -15.43 5.54 -2.30
N GLY A 86 -14.83 6.59 -2.84
CA GLY A 86 -13.41 6.65 -3.23
C GLY A 86 -12.63 7.73 -2.49
N LEU A 87 -11.31 7.61 -2.52
CA LEU A 87 -10.36 8.64 -2.05
C LEU A 87 -10.01 9.56 -3.22
N PHE A 88 -10.07 10.88 -3.03
CA PHE A 88 -9.78 11.87 -4.09
C PHE A 88 -8.79 12.92 -3.61
N ALA A 89 -7.90 13.34 -4.49
CA ALA A 89 -6.94 14.39 -4.21
C ALA A 89 -7.65 15.76 -4.10
N MET A 90 -7.36 16.55 -3.07
CA MET A 90 -7.84 17.95 -2.93
C MET A 90 -6.80 18.98 -3.35
N ARG A 91 -5.56 18.54 -3.53
CA ARG A 91 -4.43 19.30 -4.09
C ARG A 91 -3.57 18.37 -4.93
N ASP A 92 -2.58 18.94 -5.61
CA ASP A 92 -1.59 18.14 -6.30
C ASP A 92 -0.70 17.40 -5.30
N PHE A 93 -0.42 16.12 -5.56
CA PHE A 93 0.60 15.33 -4.88
C PHE A 93 1.78 15.12 -5.82
N SER A 94 3.01 15.26 -5.30
CA SER A 94 4.20 14.90 -6.07
C SER A 94 4.51 13.41 -5.96
N ARG A 95 5.18 12.83 -6.97
CA ARG A 95 5.74 11.47 -6.90
C ARG A 95 6.50 11.23 -5.59
N GLY A 96 6.20 10.12 -4.92
CA GLY A 96 6.83 9.72 -3.66
C GLY A 96 6.25 10.37 -2.40
N GLU A 97 5.33 11.33 -2.54
CA GLU A 97 4.67 11.97 -1.41
C GLU A 97 3.76 10.99 -0.65
N LYS A 98 3.68 11.13 0.68
CA LYS A 98 2.83 10.29 1.54
C LYS A 98 1.42 10.86 1.57
N ILE A 99 0.50 10.18 0.90
CA ILE A 99 -0.90 10.61 0.78
C ILE A 99 -1.65 10.38 2.10
N LEU A 100 -1.50 9.18 2.68
CA LEU A 100 -2.20 8.75 3.87
C LEU A 100 -1.28 7.88 4.72
N VAL A 101 -1.29 8.12 6.04
CA VAL A 101 -0.65 7.26 7.03
C VAL A 101 -1.69 6.91 8.09
N GLU A 102 -1.99 5.62 8.24
CA GLU A 102 -3.08 5.16 9.09
C GLU A 102 -2.68 3.94 9.91
N ARG A 103 -3.12 3.89 11.18
CA ARG A 103 -2.93 2.72 12.03
C ARG A 103 -4.01 1.68 11.76
N ALA A 104 -3.69 0.41 12.00
CA ALA A 104 -4.71 -0.62 12.03
C ALA A 104 -5.69 -0.34 13.19
N VAL A 105 -6.98 -0.43 12.92
CA VAL A 105 -8.03 -0.44 13.95
C VAL A 105 -8.38 -1.85 14.40
N ILE A 106 -8.16 -2.83 13.52
CA ILE A 106 -8.26 -4.26 13.81
C ILE A 106 -7.01 -4.94 13.26
N THR A 107 -6.40 -5.84 14.01
CA THR A 107 -5.34 -6.74 13.50
C THR A 107 -5.72 -8.17 13.80
N ARG A 108 -5.51 -9.07 12.84
CA ARG A 108 -5.70 -10.52 13.01
C ARG A 108 -4.44 -11.25 12.59
N ARG A 109 -3.88 -12.05 13.49
CA ARG A 109 -2.81 -13.00 13.15
C ARG A 109 -3.39 -14.35 12.72
N PRO A 110 -2.67 -15.17 11.93
CA PRO A 110 -3.15 -16.49 11.53
C PRO A 110 -3.43 -17.40 12.72
N ILE A 111 -2.62 -17.28 13.78
CA ILE A 111 -2.79 -17.94 15.07
C ILE A 111 -3.06 -16.85 16.12
N GLY A 112 -4.28 -16.79 16.61
CA GLY A 112 -4.71 -15.79 17.60
C GLY A 112 -6.20 -15.91 17.93
N PRO A 113 -6.67 -15.23 19.01
CA PRO A 113 -8.08 -15.19 19.34
C PRO A 113 -8.93 -14.58 18.21
N PRO A 114 -10.26 -14.83 18.18
CA PRO A 114 -11.18 -14.21 17.22
C PRO A 114 -11.08 -12.68 17.21
N ILE A 115 -11.58 -12.04 16.15
CA ILE A 115 -11.65 -10.57 16.05
C ILE A 115 -12.52 -10.04 17.20
N GLN A 116 -11.88 -9.60 18.29
CA GLN A 116 -12.58 -9.19 19.50
C GLN A 116 -12.07 -7.85 20.07
N GLU A 117 -10.91 -7.36 19.61
CA GLU A 117 -10.16 -6.27 20.27
C GLU A 117 -10.38 -4.86 19.68
N ALA A 118 -11.11 -4.71 18.58
CA ALA A 118 -11.21 -3.42 17.89
C ALA A 118 -12.36 -2.49 18.32
N MET A 119 -13.15 -2.88 19.32
CA MET A 119 -14.47 -2.29 19.54
C MET A 119 -14.66 -1.61 20.89
N GLU A 120 -13.58 -1.35 21.65
CA GLU A 120 -13.71 -0.62 22.92
C GLU A 120 -14.07 0.86 22.72
N ASP A 121 -13.57 1.50 21.65
CA ASP A 121 -13.94 2.89 21.34
C ASP A 121 -15.20 2.92 20.43
N PRO A 122 -16.32 3.50 20.90
CA PRO A 122 -17.56 3.55 20.11
C PRO A 122 -17.42 4.27 18.76
N ASN A 123 -16.53 5.27 18.68
CA ASN A 123 -16.33 6.01 17.42
C ASN A 123 -15.55 5.16 16.41
N VAL A 124 -14.58 4.37 16.87
CA VAL A 124 -13.87 3.40 16.02
C VAL A 124 -14.84 2.34 15.52
N ALA A 125 -15.70 1.80 16.40
CA ALA A 125 -16.74 0.85 16.02
C ALA A 125 -17.68 1.42 14.95
N LYS A 126 -18.19 2.64 15.14
CA LYS A 126 -19.03 3.34 14.14
C LYS A 126 -18.30 3.50 12.80
N ALA A 127 -17.02 3.85 12.82
CA ALA A 127 -16.22 4.04 11.62
C ALA A 127 -15.97 2.73 10.85
N VAL A 128 -15.68 1.64 11.57
CA VAL A 128 -15.57 0.29 10.97
C VAL A 128 -16.91 -0.14 10.37
N MET A 129 -18.02 0.09 11.07
CA MET A 129 -19.35 -0.28 10.59
C MET A 129 -19.79 0.49 9.33
N ALA A 130 -19.15 1.62 9.02
CA ALA A 130 -19.38 2.34 7.77
C ALA A 130 -18.63 1.77 6.55
N LEU A 131 -17.74 0.79 6.72
CA LEU A 131 -17.05 0.12 5.60
C LEU A 131 -17.98 -0.82 4.82
N ALA A 132 -17.60 -1.19 3.60
CA ALA A 132 -18.37 -2.14 2.78
C ALA A 132 -18.45 -3.54 3.44
N GLY A 133 -19.60 -4.19 3.33
CA GLY A 133 -19.93 -5.48 3.97
C GLY A 133 -21.06 -5.37 4.99
N VAL A 134 -21.82 -6.45 5.21
CA VAL A 134 -23.02 -6.46 6.07
C VAL A 134 -22.65 -6.59 7.56
N GLY A 135 -21.70 -7.46 7.89
CA GLY A 135 -21.25 -7.71 9.28
C GLY A 135 -19.77 -7.43 9.51
N LEU A 136 -19.32 -7.44 10.77
CA LEU A 136 -17.91 -7.17 11.12
C LEU A 136 -16.94 -8.12 10.42
N HIS A 137 -17.28 -9.41 10.33
CA HIS A 137 -16.44 -10.39 9.65
C HIS A 137 -16.25 -10.07 8.16
N GLU A 138 -17.35 -9.82 7.46
CA GLU A 138 -17.32 -9.48 6.03
C GLU A 138 -16.62 -8.15 5.77
N LYS A 139 -16.87 -7.14 6.62
CA LYS A 139 -16.15 -5.86 6.58
C LYS A 139 -14.66 -6.06 6.74
N PHE A 140 -14.24 -6.91 7.68
CA PHE A 140 -12.82 -7.22 7.83
C PHE A 140 -12.27 -7.91 6.57
N VAL A 141 -12.87 -9.03 6.14
CA VAL A 141 -12.38 -9.82 4.99
C VAL A 141 -12.32 -9.01 3.69
N THR A 142 -13.31 -8.14 3.47
CA THR A 142 -13.39 -7.32 2.25
C THR A 142 -12.34 -6.22 2.22
N ASN A 143 -12.02 -5.64 3.38
CA ASN A 143 -11.28 -4.38 3.47
C ASN A 143 -9.89 -4.52 4.10
N CYS A 144 -9.53 -5.69 4.63
CA CYS A 144 -8.24 -5.90 5.29
C CYS A 144 -7.08 -5.98 4.29
N VAL A 145 -5.90 -5.59 4.76
CA VAL A 145 -4.63 -5.62 4.04
C VAL A 145 -3.67 -6.54 4.77
N ALA A 146 -2.79 -7.25 4.05
CA ALA A 146 -1.74 -8.06 4.68
C ALA A 146 -0.73 -7.18 5.45
N LEU A 147 -0.36 -7.59 6.66
CA LEU A 147 0.55 -6.84 7.54
C LEU A 147 2.04 -7.22 7.35
N GLY A 148 2.38 -7.83 6.23
CA GLY A 148 3.74 -8.27 5.91
C GLY A 148 3.89 -8.61 4.44
N GLY A 149 5.14 -8.87 4.02
CA GLY A 149 5.42 -9.33 2.66
C GLY A 149 4.90 -10.76 2.43
N HIS A 150 4.80 -11.16 1.15
CA HIS A 150 4.38 -12.51 0.77
C HIS A 150 5.21 -13.65 1.41
N GLU A 151 6.43 -13.36 1.86
CA GLU A 151 7.33 -14.32 2.51
C GLU A 151 7.07 -14.46 4.03
N GLU A 152 6.25 -13.59 4.63
CA GLU A 152 5.95 -13.59 6.06
C GLU A 152 4.55 -14.15 6.32
N ALA A 153 4.39 -15.47 6.13
CA ALA A 153 3.11 -16.17 6.29
C ALA A 153 2.39 -15.92 7.63
N ASP A 154 3.14 -15.51 8.67
CA ASP A 154 2.62 -15.25 10.02
C ASP A 154 2.25 -13.78 10.30
N ALA A 155 2.43 -12.86 9.34
CA ALA A 155 2.26 -11.43 9.58
C ALA A 155 0.80 -11.02 9.89
N GLY A 156 -0.18 -11.75 9.35
CA GLY A 156 -1.60 -11.50 9.55
C GLY A 156 -2.17 -10.39 8.65
N SER A 157 -3.35 -9.88 9.02
CA SER A 157 -4.09 -8.86 8.26
C SER A 157 -4.57 -7.74 9.18
N GLY A 158 -4.65 -6.51 8.65
CA GLY A 158 -5.11 -5.33 9.37
C GLY A 158 -6.22 -4.61 8.64
N LEU A 159 -7.09 -3.95 9.39
CA LEU A 159 -8.17 -3.11 8.87
C LEU A 159 -7.85 -1.63 9.13
N PHE A 160 -8.01 -0.79 8.11
CA PHE A 160 -7.59 0.60 8.09
C PHE A 160 -8.71 1.47 7.46
N VAL A 161 -9.39 2.29 8.26
CA VAL A 161 -10.70 2.85 7.91
C VAL A 161 -10.66 3.74 6.65
N HIS A 162 -9.73 4.68 6.58
CA HIS A 162 -9.60 5.58 5.43
C HIS A 162 -8.91 4.89 4.27
N PHE A 163 -7.89 4.07 4.53
CA PHE A 163 -7.15 3.35 3.49
C PHE A 163 -8.07 2.39 2.72
N SER A 164 -9.04 1.76 3.38
CA SER A 164 -10.06 0.91 2.73
C SER A 164 -11.00 1.67 1.78
N ARG A 165 -10.84 2.99 1.59
CA ARG A 165 -11.56 3.80 0.59
C ARG A 165 -10.78 4.03 -0.70
N VAL A 166 -9.53 3.56 -0.77
CA VAL A 166 -8.72 3.70 -1.99
C VAL A 166 -9.16 2.62 -2.97
N ASN A 167 -9.81 3.02 -4.06
CA ASN A 167 -10.41 2.10 -5.02
C ASN A 167 -9.37 1.43 -5.93
N HIS A 168 -9.83 0.39 -6.63
CA HIS A 168 -9.04 -0.32 -7.62
C HIS A 168 -8.89 0.44 -8.93
N ASP A 169 -7.66 0.45 -9.46
CA ASP A 169 -7.35 0.62 -10.87
C ASP A 169 -6.21 -0.36 -11.22
N CYS A 170 -6.23 -1.00 -12.40
CA CYS A 170 -5.22 -2.00 -12.77
C CYS A 170 -3.81 -1.42 -12.89
N ILE A 171 -3.70 -0.13 -13.24
CA ILE A 171 -2.42 0.60 -13.28
C ILE A 171 -2.21 1.32 -11.94
N GLY A 172 -3.24 2.06 -11.49
CA GLY A 172 -3.19 2.85 -10.27
C GLY A 172 -2.27 4.06 -10.34
N ASN A 173 -2.49 5.02 -9.46
CA ASN A 173 -1.64 6.21 -9.30
C ASN A 173 -0.95 6.27 -7.93
N SER A 174 -1.17 5.27 -7.09
CA SER A 174 -0.54 5.12 -5.80
C SER A 174 -0.11 3.67 -5.56
N ALA A 175 0.81 3.50 -4.61
CA ALA A 175 1.20 2.22 -4.07
C ALA A 175 1.32 2.35 -2.55
N HIS A 176 1.35 1.23 -1.84
CA HIS A 176 1.29 1.25 -0.39
C HIS A 176 2.24 0.23 0.22
N TYR A 177 2.53 0.41 1.50
CA TYR A 177 3.22 -0.59 2.29
C TYR A 177 2.84 -0.47 3.76
N TYR A 178 2.85 -1.61 4.44
CA TYR A 178 2.77 -1.67 5.88
C TYR A 178 4.17 -1.63 6.51
N ASP A 179 4.35 -0.84 7.56
CA ASP A 179 5.55 -0.87 8.39
C ASP A 179 5.25 -1.53 9.74
N PRO A 180 5.65 -2.81 9.95
CA PRO A 180 5.37 -3.54 11.17
C PRO A 180 6.08 -2.97 12.41
N LYS A 181 7.15 -2.18 12.24
CA LYS A 181 7.88 -1.60 13.39
C LYS A 181 7.14 -0.44 14.05
N ILE A 182 6.22 0.18 13.31
CA ILE A 182 5.42 1.32 13.79
C ILE A 182 3.91 1.05 13.70
N GLY A 183 3.49 -0.06 13.09
CA GLY A 183 2.09 -0.47 13.04
C GLY A 183 1.22 0.36 12.12
N LEU A 184 1.78 0.88 11.01
CA LEU A 184 1.11 1.82 10.13
C LEU A 184 1.08 1.32 8.69
N GLU A 185 -0.05 1.55 8.03
CA GLU A 185 -0.19 1.51 6.58
C GLU A 185 0.13 2.88 5.99
N ILE A 186 0.91 2.90 4.92
CA ILE A 186 1.37 4.13 4.26
C ILE A 186 1.03 4.06 2.78
N LEU A 187 0.21 5.01 2.31
CA LEU A 187 -0.13 5.21 0.91
C LEU A 187 0.78 6.29 0.31
N VAL A 188 1.38 5.99 -0.85
CA VAL A 188 2.41 6.79 -1.50
C VAL A 188 2.00 7.06 -2.94
N ALA A 189 2.13 8.31 -3.40
CA ALA A 189 1.93 8.65 -4.80
C ALA A 189 2.99 7.99 -5.70
N SER A 190 2.56 7.26 -6.73
CA SER A 190 3.46 6.58 -7.70
C SER A 190 4.05 7.55 -8.73
N HIS A 191 3.32 8.63 -9.01
CA HIS A 191 3.67 9.73 -9.89
C HIS A 191 2.92 10.99 -9.42
N ASP A 192 3.06 12.11 -10.12
CA ASP A 192 2.34 13.33 -9.77
C ASP A 192 0.83 13.13 -9.97
N ILE A 193 0.03 13.41 -8.93
CA ILE A 193 -1.43 13.25 -8.96
C ILE A 193 -2.06 14.63 -8.91
N THR A 194 -2.78 15.02 -9.97
CA THR A 194 -3.51 16.29 -10.02
C THR A 194 -4.69 16.31 -9.03
N ALA A 195 -4.95 17.48 -8.44
CA ALA A 195 -6.14 17.73 -7.65
C ALA A 195 -7.43 17.31 -8.40
N GLY A 196 -8.37 16.70 -7.69
CA GLY A 196 -9.65 16.22 -8.20
C GLY A 196 -9.63 14.80 -8.76
N LEU A 197 -8.46 14.22 -9.03
CA LEU A 197 -8.33 12.83 -9.47
C LEU A 197 -8.61 11.86 -8.32
N GLU A 198 -9.20 10.70 -8.67
CA GLU A 198 -9.35 9.57 -7.74
C GLU A 198 -7.97 8.96 -7.48
N ILE A 199 -7.67 8.68 -6.22
CA ILE A 199 -6.45 8.00 -5.79
C ILE A 199 -6.75 6.51 -5.73
N THR A 200 -5.95 5.70 -6.42
CA THR A 200 -6.20 4.27 -6.66
C THR A 200 -4.92 3.45 -6.61
N PHE A 201 -5.04 2.16 -6.31
CA PHE A 201 -3.97 1.17 -6.47
C PHE A 201 -4.52 -0.16 -7.00
N SER A 202 -3.65 -1.06 -7.46
CA SER A 202 -4.09 -2.37 -7.97
C SER A 202 -4.29 -3.38 -6.84
N TYR A 203 -5.49 -3.95 -6.73
CA TYR A 203 -5.82 -5.02 -5.77
C TYR A 203 -5.33 -6.40 -6.22
N VAL A 204 -4.88 -6.48 -7.48
CA VAL A 204 -4.56 -7.71 -8.24
C VAL A 204 -3.20 -7.53 -8.93
N GLY A 205 -2.25 -6.90 -8.23
CA GLY A 205 -0.90 -6.71 -8.74
C GLY A 205 -0.23 -8.05 -9.03
N GLY A 206 0.30 -8.20 -10.25
CA GLY A 206 0.98 -9.43 -10.68
C GLY A 206 0.10 -10.47 -11.37
N ASP A 207 -1.20 -10.19 -11.50
CA ASP A 207 -2.19 -11.06 -12.16
C ASP A 207 -2.42 -10.65 -13.62
N ASP A 208 -2.51 -11.63 -14.52
CA ASP A 208 -2.80 -11.38 -15.95
C ASP A 208 -4.26 -10.99 -16.19
N THR A 209 -4.62 -10.65 -17.43
CA THR A 209 -5.96 -10.15 -17.76
C THR A 209 -7.09 -11.08 -17.30
N GLU A 210 -6.94 -12.39 -17.45
CA GLU A 210 -7.96 -13.36 -17.05
C GLU A 210 -8.03 -13.48 -15.52
N GLU A 211 -6.88 -13.58 -14.87
CA GLU A 211 -6.77 -13.65 -13.41
C GLU A 211 -7.33 -12.39 -12.74
N ARG A 212 -7.03 -11.19 -13.27
CA ARG A 212 -7.58 -9.91 -12.78
C ARG A 212 -9.10 -9.91 -12.88
N ALA A 213 -9.67 -10.25 -14.03
CA ALA A 213 -11.11 -10.27 -14.23
C ALA A 213 -11.81 -11.22 -13.24
N MET A 214 -11.27 -12.43 -13.09
CA MET A 214 -11.77 -13.43 -12.14
C MET A 214 -11.73 -12.92 -10.69
N LYS A 215 -10.57 -12.46 -10.21
CA LYS A 215 -10.39 -12.04 -8.81
C LYS A 215 -11.21 -10.80 -8.45
N LEU A 216 -11.37 -9.86 -9.38
CA LEU A 216 -12.19 -8.67 -9.17
C LEU A 216 -13.69 -9.03 -9.18
N SER A 217 -14.11 -9.95 -10.06
CA SER A 217 -15.47 -10.49 -10.02
C SER A 217 -15.77 -11.21 -8.70
N LEU A 218 -14.80 -11.95 -8.14
CA LEU A 218 -14.94 -12.58 -6.81
C LEU A 218 -15.02 -11.55 -5.67
N ARG A 219 -14.48 -10.34 -5.88
CA ARG A 219 -14.65 -9.18 -4.99
C ARG A 219 -15.97 -8.42 -5.22
N GLY A 220 -16.78 -8.85 -6.19
CA GLY A 220 -18.12 -8.31 -6.43
C GLY A 220 -18.20 -7.13 -7.39
N PHE A 221 -17.17 -6.85 -8.20
CA PHE A 221 -17.23 -5.79 -9.21
C PHE A 221 -16.49 -6.12 -10.50
N THR A 222 -16.86 -5.45 -11.59
CA THR A 222 -16.15 -5.51 -12.88
C THR A 222 -15.34 -4.23 -13.05
N CYS A 223 -14.03 -4.36 -13.31
CA CYS A 223 -13.18 -3.20 -13.52
C CYS A 223 -13.34 -2.65 -14.94
N THR A 224 -13.52 -1.34 -15.02
CA THR A 224 -13.69 -0.59 -16.27
C THR A 224 -12.55 0.41 -16.49
N CYS A 225 -11.38 0.20 -15.87
CA CYS A 225 -10.23 1.07 -16.09
C CYS A 225 -9.69 0.98 -17.53
N LEU A 226 -8.80 1.91 -17.90
CA LEU A 226 -8.18 1.96 -19.23
C LEU A 226 -7.58 0.61 -19.67
N ALA A 227 -6.93 -0.10 -18.74
CA ALA A 227 -6.32 -1.40 -19.01
C ALA A 227 -7.35 -2.50 -19.30
N CYS A 228 -8.53 -2.47 -18.66
CA CYS A 228 -9.60 -3.43 -18.93
C CYS A 228 -10.35 -3.11 -20.23
N GLN A 229 -10.35 -1.84 -20.66
CA GLN A 229 -11.06 -1.41 -21.88
C GLN A 229 -10.19 -1.46 -23.14
N THR A 230 -8.86 -1.49 -23.01
CA THR A 230 -7.94 -1.34 -24.15
C THR A 230 -7.02 -2.54 -24.28
N LEU A 231 -7.18 -3.31 -25.36
CA LEU A 231 -6.41 -4.53 -25.61
C LEU A 231 -4.88 -4.31 -25.62
N ASP A 232 -4.42 -3.20 -26.21
CA ASP A 232 -2.97 -2.85 -26.23
C ASP A 232 -2.44 -2.64 -24.80
N VAL A 233 -3.18 -1.91 -23.97
CA VAL A 233 -2.80 -1.67 -22.56
C VAL A 233 -2.83 -2.98 -21.78
N ALA A 234 -3.89 -3.79 -21.92
CA ALA A 234 -3.99 -5.10 -21.30
C ALA A 234 -2.79 -5.99 -21.65
N SER A 235 -2.47 -6.10 -22.94
CA SER A 235 -1.35 -6.90 -23.44
C SER A 235 0.00 -6.44 -22.89
N LYS A 236 0.20 -5.12 -22.75
CA LYS A 236 1.42 -4.57 -22.14
C LYS A 236 1.51 -4.85 -20.65
N LEU A 237 0.41 -4.79 -19.89
CA LEU A 237 0.40 -5.18 -18.48
C LEU A 237 0.71 -6.68 -18.31
N ASP A 238 0.14 -7.53 -19.16
CA ASP A 238 0.42 -8.97 -19.14
C ASP A 238 1.89 -9.24 -19.52
N ARG A 239 2.45 -8.46 -20.45
CA ARG A 239 3.88 -8.49 -20.78
C ARG A 239 4.75 -8.06 -19.61
N MET A 240 4.35 -7.08 -18.80
CA MET A 240 5.09 -6.71 -17.58
C MET A 240 5.21 -7.89 -16.62
N ILE A 241 4.13 -8.63 -16.43
CA ILE A 241 4.10 -9.84 -15.57
C ILE A 241 5.00 -10.93 -16.15
N GLN A 242 4.92 -11.16 -17.47
CA GLN A 242 5.78 -12.14 -18.14
C GLN A 242 7.26 -11.78 -17.99
N LEU A 243 7.63 -10.51 -18.20
CA LEU A 243 9.01 -10.05 -18.05
C LEU A 243 9.49 -10.19 -16.61
N ASP A 244 8.64 -9.87 -15.64
CA ASP A 244 8.97 -10.00 -14.21
C ASP A 244 9.23 -11.46 -13.81
N ARG A 245 8.35 -12.39 -14.24
CA ARG A 245 8.55 -13.84 -14.06
C ARG A 245 9.84 -14.31 -14.75
N ASN A 246 10.12 -13.81 -15.95
CA ASN A 246 11.32 -14.16 -16.72
C ASN A 246 12.61 -13.74 -16.01
N ILE A 247 12.65 -12.62 -15.29
CA ILE A 247 13.83 -12.20 -14.51
C ILE A 247 14.24 -13.34 -13.56
N MET A 248 13.28 -13.87 -12.80
CA MET A 248 13.51 -14.94 -11.84
C MET A 248 13.84 -16.27 -12.52
N VAL A 249 13.02 -16.71 -13.48
CA VAL A 249 13.16 -18.03 -14.12
C VAL A 249 14.47 -18.14 -14.90
N LEU A 250 14.78 -17.16 -15.75
CA LEU A 250 16.03 -17.14 -16.51
C LEU A 250 17.25 -17.02 -15.58
N GLY A 251 17.14 -16.21 -14.53
CA GLY A 251 18.19 -16.04 -13.53
C GLY A 251 18.55 -17.34 -12.82
N SER A 252 17.54 -18.06 -12.32
CA SER A 252 17.71 -19.35 -11.64
C SER A 252 18.28 -20.44 -12.54
N ASN A 253 17.99 -20.38 -13.85
CA ASN A 253 18.51 -21.31 -14.85
C ASN A 253 19.89 -20.88 -15.41
N GLY A 254 20.53 -19.84 -14.87
CA GLY A 254 21.85 -19.38 -15.30
C GLY A 254 21.88 -18.53 -16.58
N HIS A 255 20.71 -18.24 -17.17
CA HIS A 255 20.55 -17.37 -18.35
C HIS A 255 20.62 -15.88 -17.98
N ILE A 256 21.71 -15.47 -17.31
CA ILE A 256 21.87 -14.14 -16.70
C ILE A 256 21.70 -13.01 -17.73
N ASP A 257 22.30 -13.14 -18.91
CA ASP A 257 22.29 -12.06 -19.91
C ASP A 257 20.88 -11.87 -20.51
N GLU A 258 20.07 -12.94 -20.60
CA GLU A 258 18.66 -12.89 -21.00
C GLU A 258 17.78 -12.31 -19.88
N SER A 259 18.00 -12.73 -18.64
CA SER A 259 17.30 -12.19 -17.46
C SER A 259 17.52 -10.67 -17.31
N LEU A 260 18.74 -10.19 -17.49
CA LEU A 260 19.06 -8.77 -17.48
C LEU A 260 18.35 -8.00 -18.62
N ARG A 261 18.17 -8.61 -19.79
CA ARG A 261 17.39 -8.01 -20.90
C ARG A 261 15.91 -7.94 -20.55
N ALA A 262 15.35 -8.99 -19.95
CA ALA A 262 13.96 -9.00 -19.52
C ALA A 262 13.66 -7.86 -18.52
N GLY A 263 14.51 -7.68 -17.50
CA GLY A 263 14.29 -6.60 -16.53
C GLY A 263 14.53 -5.20 -17.10
N LYS A 264 15.41 -5.02 -18.10
CA LYS A 264 15.51 -3.73 -18.80
C LYS A 264 14.24 -3.41 -19.59
N ALA A 265 13.69 -4.38 -20.32
CA ALA A 265 12.42 -4.20 -21.03
C ALA A 265 11.25 -3.95 -20.06
N LEU A 266 11.29 -4.54 -18.86
CA LEU A 266 10.30 -4.27 -17.82
C LEU A 266 10.38 -2.81 -17.34
N LEU A 267 11.60 -2.30 -17.10
CA LEU A 267 11.83 -0.91 -16.68
C LEU A 267 11.36 0.10 -17.74
N GLU A 268 11.43 -0.23 -19.03
CA GLU A 268 10.89 0.61 -20.11
C GLU A 268 9.35 0.74 -19.99
N LEU A 269 8.65 -0.37 -19.72
CA LEU A 269 7.20 -0.35 -19.49
C LEU A 269 6.83 0.41 -18.20
N TYR A 270 7.68 0.40 -17.18
CA TYR A 270 7.44 1.21 -15.98
C TYR A 270 7.44 2.72 -16.25
N VAL A 271 8.15 3.18 -17.28
CA VAL A 271 8.12 4.58 -17.71
C VAL A 271 6.79 4.89 -18.36
N GLU A 272 6.33 4.02 -19.26
CA GLU A 272 5.06 4.18 -19.98
C GLU A 272 3.86 4.22 -19.02
N PHE A 273 3.83 3.33 -18.01
CA PHE A 273 2.73 3.24 -17.05
C PHE A 273 2.96 4.01 -15.75
N GLN A 274 4.03 4.82 -15.68
CA GLN A 274 4.36 5.60 -14.49
C GLN A 274 4.31 4.78 -13.18
N SER A 275 4.90 3.57 -13.23
CA SER A 275 4.82 2.60 -12.15
C SER A 275 5.49 3.09 -10.87
N SER A 276 5.06 2.54 -9.74
CA SER A 276 5.52 2.99 -8.42
C SER A 276 7.01 2.80 -8.19
N ASP A 277 7.60 3.69 -7.37
CA ASP A 277 8.98 3.58 -6.92
C ASP A 277 9.28 2.27 -6.17
N MET A 278 8.27 1.65 -5.56
CA MET A 278 8.39 0.30 -4.99
C MET A 278 8.78 -0.74 -6.04
N MET A 279 8.09 -0.72 -7.20
CA MET A 279 8.36 -1.66 -8.30
C MET A 279 9.74 -1.42 -8.88
N TYR A 280 10.10 -0.16 -9.17
CA TYR A 280 11.45 0.19 -9.60
C TYR A 280 12.52 -0.30 -8.60
N SER A 281 12.34 -0.02 -7.32
CA SER A 281 13.27 -0.42 -6.26
C SER A 281 13.50 -1.93 -6.25
N ARG A 282 12.42 -2.71 -6.32
CA ARG A 282 12.48 -4.17 -6.32
C ARG A 282 13.18 -4.71 -7.57
N THR A 283 12.76 -4.28 -8.77
CA THR A 283 13.33 -4.75 -10.03
C THR A 283 14.81 -4.40 -10.16
N TYR A 284 15.22 -3.19 -9.75
CA TYR A 284 16.64 -2.83 -9.73
C TYR A 284 17.45 -3.69 -8.76
N TYR A 285 16.88 -4.07 -7.61
CA TYR A 285 17.55 -4.99 -6.69
C TYR A 285 17.70 -6.39 -7.30
N ASP A 286 16.68 -6.91 -7.99
CA ASP A 286 16.76 -8.20 -8.70
C ASP A 286 17.85 -8.17 -9.78
N LEU A 287 17.90 -7.09 -10.57
CA LEU A 287 18.94 -6.88 -11.57
C LEU A 287 20.35 -6.74 -10.97
N PHE A 288 20.49 -6.10 -9.81
CA PHE A 288 21.74 -6.08 -9.07
C PHE A 288 22.20 -7.48 -8.70
N GLN A 289 21.31 -8.30 -8.11
CA GLN A 289 21.62 -9.66 -7.68
C GLN A 289 22.11 -10.55 -8.82
N LEU A 290 21.63 -10.33 -10.04
CA LEU A 290 22.05 -11.00 -11.27
C LEU A 290 23.37 -10.43 -11.79
N ALA A 291 23.49 -9.12 -11.90
CA ALA A 291 24.65 -8.46 -12.51
C ALA A 291 25.95 -8.68 -11.71
N ILE A 292 25.88 -8.83 -10.38
CA ILE A 292 27.09 -9.06 -9.59
C ILE A 292 27.61 -10.49 -9.64
N THR A 293 26.88 -11.43 -10.25
CA THR A 293 27.31 -12.83 -10.35
C THR A 293 28.57 -12.98 -11.18
N LYS A 294 28.76 -12.13 -12.21
CA LYS A 294 29.90 -12.17 -13.14
C LYS A 294 30.79 -10.93 -13.00
N ARG A 295 32.10 -11.10 -13.19
CA ARG A 295 33.07 -9.98 -13.15
C ARG A 295 32.76 -8.91 -14.21
N LYS A 296 32.36 -9.32 -15.42
CA LYS A 296 32.11 -8.42 -16.55
C LYS A 296 30.96 -7.43 -16.33
N THR A 297 30.01 -7.75 -15.45
CA THR A 297 28.79 -6.95 -15.20
C THR A 297 28.80 -6.20 -13.87
N LEU A 298 29.90 -6.23 -13.10
CA LEU A 298 30.00 -5.58 -11.78
C LEU A 298 29.67 -4.09 -11.81
N LYS A 299 30.15 -3.35 -12.82
CA LYS A 299 29.84 -1.92 -12.98
C LYS A 299 28.34 -1.68 -13.16
N GLN A 300 27.69 -2.56 -13.91
CA GLN A 300 26.24 -2.52 -14.10
C GLN A 300 25.50 -2.84 -12.79
N GLY A 301 26.00 -3.80 -12.01
CA GLY A 301 25.49 -4.10 -10.67
C GLY A 301 25.55 -2.87 -9.74
N GLY A 302 26.66 -2.14 -9.74
CA GLY A 302 26.81 -0.89 -8.98
C GLY A 302 25.76 0.16 -9.35
N PHE A 303 25.46 0.33 -10.65
CA PHE A 303 24.39 1.21 -11.10
C PHE A 303 23.01 0.74 -10.61
N PHE A 304 22.71 -0.55 -10.73
CA PHE A 304 21.41 -1.09 -10.33
C PHE A 304 21.16 -0.97 -8.83
N ILE A 305 22.14 -1.25 -7.97
CA ILE A 305 21.93 -1.11 -6.52
C ILE A 305 21.77 0.35 -6.08
N GLN A 306 22.48 1.26 -6.75
CA GLN A 306 22.29 2.70 -6.54
C GLN A 306 20.85 3.11 -6.86
N LYS A 307 20.31 2.64 -8.00
CA LYS A 307 18.92 2.91 -8.37
C LYS A 307 17.91 2.27 -7.43
N ALA A 308 18.15 1.03 -6.99
CA ALA A 308 17.30 0.39 -5.99
C ALA A 308 17.24 1.21 -4.68
N TYR A 309 18.38 1.72 -4.21
CA TYR A 309 18.44 2.59 -3.04
C TYR A 309 17.70 3.91 -3.25
N GLU A 310 17.90 4.60 -4.38
CA GLU A 310 17.24 5.88 -4.69
C GLU A 310 15.71 5.75 -4.73
N HIS A 311 15.20 4.76 -5.48
CA HIS A 311 13.76 4.50 -5.58
C HIS A 311 13.18 4.03 -4.24
N GLY A 312 13.89 3.15 -3.52
CA GLY A 312 13.48 2.72 -2.19
C GLY A 312 13.39 3.88 -1.20
N LEU A 313 14.38 4.78 -1.18
CA LEU A 313 14.36 5.95 -0.30
C LEU A 313 13.20 6.89 -0.64
N LEU A 314 12.90 7.10 -1.92
CA LEU A 314 11.75 7.90 -2.35
C LEU A 314 10.42 7.25 -1.89
N PHE A 315 10.25 5.94 -2.13
CA PHE A 315 9.03 5.22 -1.79
C PHE A 315 8.81 5.09 -0.27
N TYR A 316 9.81 4.71 0.51
CA TYR A 316 9.67 4.50 1.95
C TYR A 316 9.89 5.80 2.76
N GLY A 317 10.50 6.82 2.15
CA GLY A 317 10.72 8.15 2.74
C GLY A 317 11.68 8.19 3.94
N ARG A 318 12.36 7.08 4.27
CA ARG A 318 13.17 6.92 5.49
C ARG A 318 14.32 5.95 5.30
N GLU A 319 15.50 6.31 5.82
CA GLU A 319 16.68 5.45 5.76
C GLU A 319 16.62 4.25 6.71
N GLU A 320 15.83 4.35 7.79
CA GLU A 320 15.69 3.31 8.80
C GLU A 320 14.83 2.12 8.33
N ASN A 321 14.15 2.27 7.20
CA ASN A 321 13.44 1.17 6.54
C ASN A 321 14.43 0.05 6.18
N ASP A 322 14.03 -1.21 6.39
CA ASP A 322 14.95 -2.34 6.25
C ASP A 322 15.47 -2.53 4.83
N SER A 323 14.60 -2.35 3.83
CA SER A 323 15.00 -2.44 2.41
C SER A 323 15.98 -1.32 2.06
N VAL A 324 15.69 -0.08 2.45
CA VAL A 324 16.56 1.08 2.18
C VAL A 324 17.93 0.90 2.83
N ARG A 325 17.96 0.51 4.11
CA ARG A 325 19.18 0.23 4.85
C ARG A 325 19.99 -0.90 4.23
N LYS A 326 19.31 -1.98 3.80
CA LYS A 326 19.92 -3.10 3.08
C LYS A 326 20.55 -2.65 1.77
N TYR A 327 19.86 -1.86 0.97
CA TYR A 327 20.41 -1.36 -0.30
C TYR A 327 21.59 -0.42 -0.08
N LYS A 328 21.51 0.48 0.91
CA LYS A 328 22.63 1.37 1.28
C LYS A 328 23.90 0.59 1.63
N LYS A 329 23.78 -0.52 2.38
CA LYS A 329 24.91 -1.42 2.65
C LYS A 329 25.55 -1.94 1.36
N TYR A 330 24.75 -2.34 0.38
CA TYR A 330 25.26 -2.87 -0.89
C TYR A 330 25.74 -1.80 -1.86
N VAL A 331 25.23 -0.56 -1.78
CA VAL A 331 25.83 0.60 -2.46
C VAL A 331 27.26 0.81 -1.97
N LEU A 332 27.46 0.79 -0.64
CA LEU A 332 28.78 1.00 -0.03
C LEU A 332 29.73 -0.19 -0.20
N ASN A 333 29.21 -1.41 -0.15
CA ASN A 333 29.99 -2.63 -0.28
C ASN A 333 29.24 -3.73 -1.06
N PRO A 334 29.25 -3.69 -2.41
CA PRO A 334 28.60 -4.70 -3.25
C PRO A 334 29.11 -6.13 -2.99
N SER A 335 30.37 -6.28 -2.59
CA SER A 335 31.00 -7.57 -2.32
C SER A 335 30.47 -8.27 -1.07
N SER A 336 29.74 -7.55 -0.22
CA SER A 336 29.06 -8.14 0.94
C SER A 336 27.78 -8.92 0.58
N HIS A 337 27.35 -8.90 -0.69
CA HIS A 337 26.21 -9.68 -1.15
C HIS A 337 26.62 -11.12 -1.49
N ARG A 338 25.79 -12.10 -1.12
CA ARG A 338 26.08 -13.54 -1.31
C ARG A 338 26.32 -13.97 -2.75
N ASN A 339 25.74 -13.26 -3.72
CA ASN A 339 25.90 -13.53 -5.16
C ASN A 339 27.15 -12.88 -5.77
N TYR A 340 28.00 -12.20 -5.01
CA TYR A 340 29.14 -11.49 -5.58
C TYR A 340 30.16 -12.46 -6.18
N ARG A 341 30.34 -12.37 -7.51
CA ARG A 341 31.30 -13.17 -8.31
C ARG A 341 31.16 -14.69 -8.14
N VAL A 342 29.94 -15.18 -8.04
CA VAL A 342 29.68 -16.63 -7.87
C VAL A 342 29.72 -17.42 -9.20
N ILE A 343 29.71 -16.73 -10.35
CA ILE A 343 29.85 -17.31 -11.69
C ILE A 343 31.01 -16.56 -12.36
N ASP A 344 32.20 -17.17 -12.46
CA ASP A 344 33.36 -16.50 -13.07
C ASP A 344 33.14 -16.19 -14.57
#